data_AF-A0A0J7KEQ3-F1
#
_entry.id   AF-A0A0J7KEQ3-F1
#
_cell.length_a   1.000
_cell.length_b   1.000
_cell.length_c   1.000
_cell.angle_alpha   90.00
_cell.angle_beta   90.00
_cell.angle_gamma   90.00
#
_symmetry.space_group_name_H-M   'P 1'
#
loop_
_entity.id
_entity.type
_entity.pdbx_description
1 polymer ?
#
loop_
_entity_poly.entity_id
_entity_poly.type
_entity_poly.pdbx_seq_one_letter_code
_entity_poly.pdbx_strand_id
1 'polypeptide(L)'
;MVKYTGYGNAAGMFARKGLLGRSQANTNYSSESEDSETEEYTKFKEQINPVTGCFENPKPNPLEGMTDAQKEYEALQLVNLVDKLTREGVVRPCRIGDDGKPKPIEHVLELQSELPRQQYGRKDSDSE
;
A
#
# COMPACT_ATOMS: atom_id res chain seq x y z
N MET A 1 9.96 20.50 -3.49
CA MET A 1 10.38 19.46 -4.46
C MET A 1 10.87 18.18 -3.76
N VAL A 2 11.85 18.24 -2.84
CA VAL A 2 12.40 17.05 -2.15
C VAL A 2 11.38 16.26 -1.29
N LYS A 3 10.42 16.95 -0.65
CA LYS A 3 9.37 16.32 0.19
C LYS A 3 8.38 15.45 -0.61
N TYR A 4 8.21 15.71 -1.90
CA TYR A 4 7.24 15.04 -2.76
C TYR A 4 7.86 13.94 -3.63
N THR A 5 9.19 13.93 -3.75
CA THR A 5 9.96 13.00 -4.59
C THR A 5 10.72 11.95 -3.78
N GLY A 6 10.59 11.95 -2.45
CA GLY A 6 11.19 10.95 -1.56
C GLY A 6 12.70 11.03 -1.37
N TYR A 7 13.41 11.97 -2.03
CA TYR A 7 14.88 12.04 -1.98
C TYR A 7 15.47 12.61 -0.69
N GLY A 8 14.65 13.05 0.27
CA GLY A 8 15.12 13.60 1.54
C GLY A 8 15.96 12.61 2.35
N ASN A 9 15.52 11.35 2.45
CA ASN A 9 16.27 10.30 3.14
C ASN A 9 17.58 9.95 2.43
N ALA A 10 17.59 9.92 1.11
CA ALA A 10 18.78 9.58 0.32
C ALA A 10 19.82 10.71 0.34
N ALA A 11 19.40 11.97 0.36
CA ALA A 11 20.28 13.13 0.39
C ALA A 11 21.22 13.14 1.61
N GLY A 12 20.71 12.78 2.79
CA GLY A 12 21.53 12.66 4.01
C GLY A 12 22.62 11.59 3.89
N MET A 13 22.29 10.45 3.27
CA MET A 13 23.26 9.37 3.03
C MET A 13 24.31 9.77 1.98
N PHE A 14 23.91 10.44 0.90
CA PHE A 14 24.83 10.91 -0.14
C PHE A 14 25.75 12.04 0.36
N ALA A 15 25.26 12.92 1.24
CA ALA A 15 26.07 13.93 1.91
C ALA A 15 27.16 13.29 2.79
N ARG A 16 26.79 12.32 3.65
CA ARG A 16 27.75 11.60 4.51
C ARG A 16 28.79 10.82 3.71
N LYS A 17 28.40 10.28 2.55
CA LYS A 17 29.31 9.57 1.64
C LYS A 17 30.12 10.49 0.71
N GLY A 18 29.94 11.82 0.80
CA GLY A 18 30.66 12.80 -0.03
C GLY A 18 30.25 12.81 -1.51
N LEU A 19 29.12 12.20 -1.86
CA LEU A 19 28.64 12.04 -3.23
C LEU A 19 27.86 13.27 -3.76
N LEU A 20 27.55 14.25 -2.90
CA LEU A 20 26.84 15.47 -3.29
C LEU A 20 27.75 16.63 -3.74
N GLY A 21 29.02 16.35 -4.01
CA GLY A 21 29.96 17.33 -4.55
C GLY A 21 30.59 18.24 -3.51
N ARG A 22 31.93 18.21 -3.49
CA ARG A 22 32.88 19.09 -2.79
C ARG A 22 32.71 19.17 -1.27
N SER A 23 33.65 18.53 -0.57
CA SER A 23 34.01 18.71 0.84
C SER A 23 33.95 20.17 1.26
N GLN A 24 32.83 20.61 1.84
CA GLN A 24 32.79 21.75 2.72
C GLN A 24 32.79 21.24 4.15
N ALA A 25 33.91 21.48 4.83
CA ALA A 25 34.03 21.33 6.25
C ALA A 25 32.94 22.18 6.93
N ASN A 26 32.22 21.56 7.86
CA ASN A 26 31.25 22.19 8.75
C ASN A 26 30.13 22.93 8.00
N THR A 27 29.29 22.18 7.29
CA THR A 27 27.92 22.64 7.05
C THR A 27 27.21 22.74 8.40
N ASN A 28 27.17 23.96 8.96
CA ASN A 28 26.15 24.29 9.95
C ASN A 28 24.81 24.10 9.24
N TYR A 29 24.18 22.95 9.45
CA TYR A 29 22.80 22.74 9.07
C TYR A 29 22.00 23.79 9.85
N SER A 30 21.51 24.81 9.14
CA SER A 30 20.70 25.86 9.74
C SER A 30 19.51 25.23 10.45
N SER A 31 19.45 25.54 11.75
CA SER A 31 18.38 25.42 12.74
C SER A 31 17.29 24.37 12.54
N GLU A 32 16.97 23.72 13.66
CA GLU A 32 15.73 23.01 14.01
C GLU A 32 14.45 23.87 13.85
N SER A 33 14.27 24.55 12.73
CA SER A 33 12.99 25.15 12.37
C SER A 33 12.08 24.01 11.90
N GLU A 34 11.43 23.39 12.88
CA GLU A 34 10.45 22.32 12.73
C GLU A 34 9.19 22.74 11.95
N ASP A 35 9.01 24.04 11.68
CA ASP A 35 7.83 24.58 11.03
C ASP A 35 8.01 24.79 9.52
N SER A 36 8.50 23.75 8.83
CA SER A 36 8.50 23.72 7.36
C SER A 36 7.35 22.86 6.82
N GLU A 37 6.31 22.65 7.63
CA GLU A 37 5.05 22.04 7.21
C GLU A 37 4.34 23.03 6.29
N THR A 38 4.67 23.01 5.00
CA THR A 38 3.88 23.71 3.98
C THR A 38 2.46 23.19 4.03
N GLU A 39 1.44 24.06 4.01
CA GLU A 39 0.02 23.68 4.11
C GLU A 39 -0.39 22.56 3.14
N GLU A 40 0.26 22.48 1.98
CA GLU A 40 0.09 21.43 0.99
C GLU A 40 0.53 20.04 1.51
N TYR A 41 1.67 19.96 2.20
CA TYR A 41 2.19 18.69 2.73
C TYR A 41 1.27 18.11 3.81
N THR A 42 0.72 18.94 4.70
CA THR A 42 -0.24 18.51 5.72
C THR A 42 -1.50 17.91 5.10
N LYS A 43 -1.95 18.46 3.96
CA LYS A 43 -3.12 17.93 3.21
C LYS A 43 -2.85 16.58 2.57
N PHE A 44 -1.63 16.33 2.12
CA PHE A 44 -1.27 15.12 1.37
C PHE A 44 -0.47 14.09 2.17
N LYS A 45 -0.17 14.35 3.44
CA LYS A 45 0.64 13.48 4.32
C LYS A 45 0.10 12.05 4.39
N GLU A 46 -1.22 11.89 4.43
CA GLU A 46 -1.88 10.57 4.47
C GLU A 46 -1.79 9.80 3.14
N GLN A 47 -1.56 10.51 2.04
CA GLN A 47 -1.48 9.96 0.67
C GLN A 47 -0.03 9.73 0.22
N ILE A 48 0.95 10.00 1.10
CA ILE A 48 2.35 9.68 0.83
C ILE A 48 2.57 8.21 1.13
N ASN A 49 3.06 7.48 0.13
CA ASN A 49 3.44 6.10 0.31
C ASN A 49 4.63 6.03 1.29
N PRO A 50 4.51 5.36 2.45
CA PRO A 50 5.55 5.35 3.48
C PRO A 50 6.83 4.65 3.03
N VAL A 51 6.75 3.80 2.01
CA VAL A 51 7.91 3.07 1.45
C VAL A 51 8.66 3.94 0.44
N THR A 52 7.95 4.60 -0.48
CA THR A 52 8.58 5.39 -1.55
C THR A 52 8.83 6.83 -1.14
N GLY A 53 8.13 7.34 -0.12
CA GLY A 53 8.19 8.74 0.29
C GLY A 53 7.66 9.72 -0.77
N CYS A 54 6.96 9.19 -1.77
CA CYS A 54 6.39 9.95 -2.87
C CYS A 54 4.88 10.04 -2.70
N PHE A 55 4.34 11.18 -3.12
CA PHE A 55 2.90 11.33 -3.29
C PHE A 55 2.45 10.53 -4.52
N GLU A 56 1.50 9.61 -4.33
CA GLU A 56 0.88 8.86 -5.42
C GLU A 56 -0.54 9.37 -5.63
N ASN A 57 -0.85 9.82 -6.85
CA ASN A 57 -2.23 10.17 -7.20
C ASN A 57 -3.14 8.94 -7.06
N PRO A 58 -4.39 9.11 -6.61
CA PRO A 58 -5.34 8.02 -6.54
C PRO A 58 -5.50 7.38 -7.92
N LYS A 59 -5.33 6.06 -7.98
CA LYS A 59 -5.49 5.32 -9.24
C LYS A 59 -6.95 5.35 -9.67
N PRO A 60 -7.24 5.54 -10.97
CA PRO A 60 -8.61 5.44 -11.46
C PRO A 60 -9.17 4.05 -11.18
N ASN A 61 -10.50 3.95 -11.11
CA ASN A 61 -11.15 2.66 -10.88
C ASN A 61 -10.90 1.76 -12.10
N PRO A 62 -10.29 0.57 -11.94
CA PRO A 62 -10.00 -0.32 -13.07
C PRO A 62 -11.26 -0.84 -13.79
N LEU A 63 -12.44 -0.71 -13.16
CA LEU A 63 -13.73 -1.14 -13.72
C LEU A 63 -14.49 0.00 -14.42
N GLU A 64 -13.94 1.22 -14.43
CA GLU A 64 -14.58 2.37 -15.07
C GLU A 64 -14.64 2.17 -16.59
N GLY A 65 -15.84 2.32 -17.18
CA GLY A 65 -16.06 2.14 -18.62
C GLY A 65 -16.30 0.70 -19.08
N MET A 66 -16.25 -0.30 -18.18
CA MET A 66 -16.64 -1.67 -18.51
C MET A 66 -18.16 -1.87 -18.43
N THR A 67 -18.72 -2.57 -19.43
CA THR A 67 -20.11 -3.04 -19.35
C THR A 67 -20.24 -4.20 -18.35
N ASP A 68 -21.45 -4.46 -17.85
CA ASP A 68 -21.64 -5.53 -16.87
C ASP A 68 -21.27 -6.92 -17.43
N ALA A 69 -21.57 -7.17 -18.71
CA ALA A 69 -21.15 -8.39 -19.39
C ALA A 69 -19.62 -8.54 -19.45
N GLN A 70 -18.87 -7.44 -19.64
CA GLN A 70 -17.41 -7.47 -19.61
C GLN A 70 -16.89 -7.75 -18.20
N LYS A 71 -17.49 -7.14 -17.18
CA LYS A 71 -17.11 -7.40 -15.77
C LYS A 71 -17.32 -8.88 -15.42
N GLU A 72 -18.42 -9.48 -15.86
CA GLU A 72 -18.70 -10.91 -15.64
C GLU A 72 -17.67 -11.80 -16.36
N TYR A 73 -17.32 -11.48 -17.61
CA TYR A 73 -16.31 -12.22 -18.35
C TYR A 73 -14.93 -12.19 -17.67
N GLU A 74 -14.50 -11.00 -17.25
CA GLU A 74 -13.24 -10.83 -16.51
C GLU A 74 -13.27 -11.52 -15.15
N ALA A 75 -14.42 -11.51 -14.46
CA ALA A 75 -14.59 -12.25 -13.21
C ALA A 75 -14.41 -13.76 -13.41
N LEU A 76 -14.98 -14.33 -14.48
CA LEU A 76 -14.78 -15.74 -14.82
C LEU A 76 -13.32 -16.03 -15.18
N GLN A 77 -12.66 -15.15 -15.93
CA GLN A 77 -11.24 -15.29 -16.23
C GLN A 77 -10.39 -15.29 -14.95
N LEU A 78 -10.67 -14.37 -14.02
CA LEU A 78 -9.99 -14.29 -12.74
C LEU A 78 -10.15 -15.57 -11.91
N VAL A 79 -11.37 -16.13 -11.85
CA VAL A 79 -11.63 -17.40 -11.15
C VAL A 79 -10.79 -18.53 -11.74
N ASN A 80 -10.70 -18.61 -13.07
CA ASN A 80 -9.89 -19.62 -13.74
C ASN A 80 -8.38 -19.47 -13.44
N LEU A 81 -7.88 -18.23 -13.38
CA LEU A 81 -6.49 -17.97 -13.02
C LEU A 81 -6.19 -18.36 -11.56
N VAL A 82 -7.09 -18.02 -10.63
CA VAL A 82 -6.95 -18.38 -9.21
C VAL A 82 -7.01 -19.90 -9.02
N ASP A 83 -7.94 -20.59 -9.67
CA ASP A 83 -8.02 -22.05 -9.66
C ASP A 83 -6.72 -22.68 -10.19
N LYS A 84 -6.18 -22.18 -11.30
CA LYS A 84 -4.89 -22.64 -11.83
C LYS A 84 -3.74 -22.47 -10.83
N LEU A 85 -3.59 -21.28 -10.24
CA LEU A 85 -2.55 -21.00 -9.24
C LEU A 85 -2.69 -21.87 -7.98
N THR A 86 -3.93 -22.18 -7.59
CA THR A 86 -4.22 -23.04 -6.43
C THR A 86 -3.85 -24.49 -6.73
N ARG A 87 -4.20 -25.01 -7.93
CA ARG A 87 -3.85 -26.37 -8.36
C ARG A 87 -2.36 -26.57 -8.55
N GLU A 88 -1.65 -25.55 -9.05
CA GLU A 88 -0.19 -25.57 -9.19
C GLU A 88 0.53 -25.40 -7.83
N GLY A 89 -0.21 -25.11 -6.74
CA GLY A 89 0.33 -24.97 -5.40
C GLY A 89 1.10 -23.67 -5.15
N VAL A 90 1.05 -22.71 -6.10
CA VAL A 90 1.66 -21.39 -6.00
C VAL A 90 0.95 -20.55 -4.94
N VAL A 91 -0.38 -20.62 -4.91
CA VAL A 91 -1.21 -19.94 -3.91
C VAL A 91 -1.91 -21.00 -3.06
N ARG A 92 -1.91 -20.80 -1.74
CA ARG A 92 -2.60 -21.67 -0.79
C ARG A 92 -3.44 -20.83 0.18
N PRO A 93 -4.70 -21.19 0.42
CA PRO A 93 -5.49 -20.53 1.45
C PRO A 93 -4.83 -20.74 2.82
N CYS A 94 -4.84 -19.70 3.65
CA CYS A 94 -4.20 -19.71 4.95
C CYS A 94 -5.07 -19.00 5.99
N ARG A 95 -4.90 -19.38 7.26
CA ARG A 95 -5.46 -18.73 8.44
C ARG A 95 -4.36 -18.08 9.27
N ILE A 96 -4.73 -17.17 10.16
CA ILE A 96 -3.78 -16.55 11.09
C ILE A 96 -3.77 -17.40 12.36
N GLY A 97 -2.63 -18.04 12.66
CA GLY A 97 -2.50 -18.80 13.91
C GLY A 97 -2.44 -17.90 15.14
N ASP A 98 -2.54 -18.48 16.34
CA ASP A 98 -2.38 -17.76 17.62
C ASP A 98 -1.02 -17.05 17.76
N ASP A 99 -0.03 -17.51 16.98
CA ASP A 99 1.30 -16.93 16.84
C ASP A 99 1.36 -15.71 15.90
N GLY A 100 0.22 -15.29 15.34
CA GLY A 100 0.11 -14.20 14.39
C GLY A 100 0.69 -14.50 13.01
N LYS A 101 1.08 -15.76 12.73
CA LYS A 101 1.69 -16.18 11.47
C LYS A 101 0.69 -16.87 10.55
N PRO A 102 0.82 -16.73 9.21
CA PRO A 102 -0.03 -17.43 8.27
C PRO A 102 0.26 -18.94 8.30
N LYS A 103 -0.77 -19.75 8.52
CA LYS A 103 -0.73 -21.21 8.48
C LYS A 103 -1.67 -21.74 7.39
N PRO A 104 -1.24 -22.67 6.54
CA PRO A 104 -2.13 -23.24 5.52
C PRO A 104 -3.29 -23.97 6.19
N ILE A 105 -4.48 -23.88 5.58
CA ILE A 105 -5.65 -24.64 6.02
C ILE A 105 -5.64 -26.03 5.37
N GLU A 106 -6.14 -27.05 6.07
CA GLU A 106 -6.32 -28.39 5.50
C GLU A 106 -7.73 -28.53 4.92
N HIS A 107 -8.73 -27.93 5.57
CA HIS A 107 -10.13 -28.00 5.15
C HIS A 107 -10.83 -26.64 5.13
N VAL A 108 -11.74 -26.44 4.17
CA VAL A 108 -12.47 -25.16 3.98
C VAL A 108 -13.30 -24.74 5.19
N LEU A 109 -13.76 -25.70 6.00
CA LEU A 109 -14.53 -25.42 7.23
C LEU A 109 -13.71 -24.67 8.29
N GLU A 110 -12.38 -24.76 8.26
CA GLU A 110 -11.50 -24.02 9.17
C GLU A 110 -11.60 -22.50 8.97
N LEU A 111 -12.01 -22.06 7.78
CA LEU A 111 -12.24 -20.64 7.51
C LEU A 111 -13.51 -20.12 8.19
N GLN A 112 -14.50 -20.99 8.42
CA GLN A 112 -15.81 -20.58 8.95
C GLN A 112 -15.75 -20.15 10.41
N SER A 113 -14.86 -20.77 11.21
CA SER A 113 -14.68 -20.42 12.62
C SER A 113 -14.19 -18.98 12.83
N GLU A 114 -13.53 -18.38 11.84
CA GLU A 114 -12.95 -17.03 11.94
C GLU A 114 -13.80 -15.93 11.25
N LEU A 115 -14.89 -16.31 10.56
CA LEU A 115 -15.80 -15.38 9.88
C LEU A 115 -16.46 -14.29 10.77
N PRO A 116 -16.65 -14.43 12.09
CA PRO A 116 -17.31 -13.37 12.88
C PRO A 116 -16.53 -12.03 12.94
N ARG A 117 -15.29 -11.96 12.47
CA ARG A 117 -14.41 -10.78 12.61
C ARG A 117 -14.11 -10.01 11.31
N GLN A 118 -14.51 -10.52 10.15
CA GLN A 118 -14.23 -9.87 8.85
C GLN A 118 -15.36 -8.95 8.35
N GLN A 119 -16.41 -8.72 9.15
CA GLN A 119 -17.41 -7.69 8.83
C GLN A 119 -16.88 -6.29 9.18
N TYR A 120 -16.02 -5.75 8.34
CA TYR A 120 -15.76 -4.31 8.32
C TYR A 120 -16.51 -3.66 7.14
N GLY A 121 -17.67 -3.09 7.45
CA GLY A 121 -18.05 -1.76 6.96
C GLY A 121 -18.71 -1.62 5.58
N ARG A 122 -19.75 -2.38 5.24
CA ARG A 122 -20.86 -1.75 4.49
C ARG A 122 -21.67 -0.94 5.50
N LYS A 123 -21.32 0.34 5.68
CA LYS A 123 -22.35 1.32 6.03
C LYS A 123 -23.17 1.50 4.77
N ASP A 124 -24.25 0.75 4.68
CA ASP A 124 -25.36 1.11 3.83
C ASP A 124 -25.79 2.52 4.28
N SER A 125 -25.40 3.52 3.51
CA SER A 125 -25.83 4.90 3.69
C SER A 125 -26.94 5.15 2.68
N ASP A 126 -28.04 4.40 2.82
CA ASP A 126 -29.34 4.81 2.32
C ASP A 126 -30.02 5.58 3.45
N SER A 127 -30.07 6.91 3.31
CA SER A 127 -31.06 7.77 3.96
C SER A 127 -31.14 9.10 3.19
N GLU A 128 -32.25 9.20 2.43
CA GLU A 128 -32.92 10.36 1.81
C GLU A 128 -32.26 11.14 0.66
#